data_AF-A0A1B9HSE6-F1
#
_entry.id   AF-A0A1B9HSE6-F1
#
_cell.length_a   1.000
_cell.length_b   1.000
_cell.length_c   1.000
_cell.angle_alpha   90.00
_cell.angle_beta   90.00
_cell.angle_gamma   90.00
#
_symmetry.space_group_name_H-M   'P 1'
#
loop_
_entity.id
_entity.type
_entity.pdbx_description
1 polymer ?
#
loop_
_entity_poly.entity_id
_entity_poly.type
_entity_poly.pdbx_seq_one_letter_code
_entity_poly.pdbx_strand_id
1 'polypeptide(L)'
;MPVSTRSSDAVQKVEEVVHESSQLLQGQVPGHEELSAGHPIHPATVHWPIAFLTLTFGITSLDLVPLSLYPKSILPPRATLNTLAYYSAGLGVISALPAIITGLGEAYELIRKEYIQKGKDWNKVIDSAWNMKDTGGRKIKMTIKHASMNDLVVGLAGYNWYRGAYYPGQKLPQITLLLNAIALPALLYSAMLGGRLVYEYAMGIQRQGHGKEVREKEE
;
A
#
# COMPACT_ATOMS: atom_id res chain seq x y z
N MET A 1 4.32 22.72 41.33
CA MET A 1 3.07 22.62 40.55
C MET A 1 2.97 21.20 40.00
N PRO A 2 1.95 20.40 40.34
CA PRO A 2 1.84 19.06 39.80
C PRO A 2 1.46 19.13 38.31
N VAL A 3 2.27 18.50 37.47
CA VAL A 3 2.07 18.40 36.02
C VAL A 3 0.98 17.36 35.75
N SER A 4 0.06 17.72 34.86
CA SER A 4 -1.13 16.97 34.43
C SER A 4 -0.87 15.48 34.13
N THR A 5 -1.31 14.59 35.03
CA THR A 5 -1.26 13.12 34.88
C THR A 5 -2.40 12.56 34.00
N ARG A 6 -3.53 13.28 33.88
CA ARG A 6 -4.66 12.81 33.07
C ARG A 6 -4.40 12.78 31.56
N SER A 7 -3.50 13.64 31.08
CA SER A 7 -3.14 13.70 29.65
C SER A 7 -2.26 12.51 29.24
N SER A 8 -1.33 12.10 30.09
CA SER A 8 -0.43 10.97 29.80
C SER A 8 -1.16 9.65 29.75
N ASP A 9 -2.14 9.43 30.62
CA ASP A 9 -2.88 8.17 30.70
C ASP A 9 -3.80 7.99 29.48
N ALA A 10 -4.43 9.07 29.03
CA ALA A 10 -5.24 9.06 27.81
C ALA A 10 -4.40 8.77 26.57
N VAL A 11 -3.22 9.38 26.45
CA VAL A 11 -2.29 9.16 25.32
C VAL A 11 -1.76 7.72 25.33
N GLN A 12 -1.41 7.18 26.50
CA GLN A 12 -0.96 5.80 26.64
C GLN A 12 -2.05 4.81 26.24
N LYS A 13 -3.29 5.04 26.68
CA LYS A 13 -4.42 4.18 26.33
C LYS A 13 -4.73 4.23 24.83
N VAL A 14 -4.62 5.40 24.20
CA VAL A 14 -4.77 5.52 22.75
C VAL A 14 -3.65 4.74 22.03
N GLU A 15 -2.41 4.87 22.46
CA GLU A 15 -1.27 4.14 21.89
C GLU A 15 -1.44 2.61 22.03
N GLU A 16 -1.95 2.13 23.16
CA GLU A 16 -2.26 0.72 23.39
C GLU A 16 -3.34 0.22 22.42
N VAL A 17 -4.45 0.94 22.30
CA VAL A 17 -5.55 0.59 21.36
C VAL A 17 -5.07 0.59 19.91
N VAL A 18 -4.24 1.56 19.51
CA VAL A 18 -3.70 1.64 18.15
C VAL A 18 -2.73 0.48 17.89
N HIS A 19 -1.91 0.12 18.88
CA HIS A 19 -1.00 -1.02 18.79
C HIS A 19 -1.74 -2.36 18.66
N GLU A 20 -2.74 -2.62 19.49
CA GLU A 20 -3.57 -3.82 19.40
C GLU A 20 -4.32 -3.90 18.06
N SER A 21 -4.90 -2.77 17.62
CA SER A 21 -5.57 -2.69 16.32
C SER A 21 -4.61 -2.98 15.18
N SER A 22 -3.40 -2.43 15.24
CA SER A 22 -2.34 -2.66 14.27
C SER A 22 -1.92 -4.13 14.21
N GLN A 23 -1.81 -4.81 15.36
CA GLN A 23 -1.55 -6.25 15.43
C GLN A 23 -2.66 -7.06 14.76
N LEU A 24 -3.93 -6.74 15.03
CA LEU A 24 -5.08 -7.39 14.39
C LEU A 24 -5.08 -7.20 12.87
N LEU A 25 -4.77 -6.00 12.38
CA LEU A 25 -4.69 -5.70 10.95
C LEU A 25 -3.56 -6.46 10.24
N GLN A 26 -2.59 -6.95 10.99
CA GLN A 26 -1.50 -7.78 10.51
C GLN A 26 -1.80 -9.27 10.61
N GLY A 27 -2.97 -9.64 11.15
CA GLY A 27 -3.35 -11.02 11.39
C GLY A 27 -2.76 -11.63 12.66
N GLN A 28 -2.33 -10.81 13.63
CA GLN A 28 -1.91 -11.28 14.95
C GLN A 28 -3.05 -11.16 15.96
N VAL A 29 -3.15 -12.11 16.90
CA VAL A 29 -4.04 -11.98 18.06
C VAL A 29 -3.29 -11.25 19.18
N PRO A 30 -3.78 -10.10 19.68
CA PRO A 30 -3.16 -9.39 20.79
C PRO A 30 -2.98 -10.30 22.00
N GLY A 31 -1.78 -10.32 22.58
CA GLY A 31 -1.44 -11.16 23.74
C GLY A 31 -1.19 -12.65 23.44
N HIS A 32 -1.37 -13.08 22.19
CA HIS A 32 -1.15 -14.45 21.72
C HIS A 32 -0.35 -14.43 20.42
N GLU A 33 0.94 -14.11 20.49
CA GLU A 33 1.82 -14.00 19.31
C GLU A 33 1.98 -15.34 18.56
N GLU A 34 1.76 -16.44 19.26
CA GLU A 34 1.68 -17.81 18.75
C GLU A 34 0.45 -18.06 17.85
N LEU A 35 -0.64 -17.32 18.07
CA LEU A 35 -1.87 -17.36 17.28
C LEU A 35 -1.83 -16.27 16.20
N SER A 36 -0.88 -16.36 15.27
CA SER A 36 -0.87 -15.52 14.07
C SER A 36 -1.51 -16.23 12.87
N ALA A 37 -2.25 -15.49 12.04
CA ALA A 37 -2.60 -15.95 10.71
C ALA A 37 -1.31 -16.38 10.01
N GLY A 38 -1.23 -17.65 9.62
CA GLY A 38 0.01 -18.25 9.10
C GLY A 38 0.54 -17.61 7.81
N HIS A 39 -0.05 -16.52 7.30
CA HIS A 39 0.34 -15.76 6.11
C HIS A 39 0.11 -14.24 6.31
N PRO A 40 1.01 -13.37 5.82
CA PRO A 40 0.88 -11.92 5.98
C PRO A 40 -0.26 -11.37 5.10
N ILE A 41 -1.18 -10.63 5.71
CA ILE A 41 -2.42 -10.18 5.05
C ILE A 41 -2.13 -9.13 3.97
N HIS A 42 -1.18 -8.23 4.21
CA HIS A 42 -0.87 -7.17 3.24
C HIS A 42 -0.33 -7.71 1.90
N PRO A 43 0.72 -8.56 1.87
CA PRO A 43 1.15 -9.22 0.62
C PRO A 43 0.04 -10.04 -0.06
N ALA A 44 -0.87 -10.64 0.70
CA ALA A 44 -1.99 -11.40 0.10
C ALA A 44 -3.00 -10.47 -0.61
N THR A 45 -3.23 -9.27 -0.10
CA THR A 45 -4.28 -8.37 -0.58
C THR A 45 -3.82 -7.41 -1.68
N VAL A 46 -2.50 -7.15 -1.83
CA VAL A 46 -1.97 -6.20 -2.84
C VAL A 46 -2.11 -6.66 -4.29
N HIS A 47 -2.28 -7.96 -4.57
CA HIS A 47 -2.29 -8.48 -5.95
C HIS A 47 -3.52 -8.03 -6.74
N TRP A 48 -4.68 -7.96 -6.09
CA TRP A 48 -5.94 -7.53 -6.71
C TRP A 48 -5.88 -6.09 -7.22
N PRO A 49 -5.55 -5.08 -6.39
CA PRO A 49 -5.43 -3.71 -6.88
C PRO A 49 -4.33 -3.60 -7.93
N ILE A 50 -3.18 -4.26 -7.77
CA ILE A 50 -2.12 -4.24 -8.80
C ILE A 50 -2.65 -4.71 -10.15
N ALA A 51 -3.39 -5.82 -10.21
CA ALA A 51 -3.93 -6.36 -11.45
C ALA A 51 -4.93 -5.40 -12.11
N PHE A 52 -5.92 -4.92 -11.33
CA PHE A 52 -6.96 -4.03 -11.85
C PHE A 52 -6.43 -2.64 -12.24
N LEU A 53 -5.50 -2.07 -11.46
CA LEU A 53 -4.87 -0.80 -11.77
C LEU A 53 -3.94 -0.91 -12.99
N THR A 54 -3.20 -2.01 -13.13
CA THR A 54 -2.40 -2.30 -14.34
C THR A 54 -3.29 -2.32 -15.58
N LEU A 55 -4.43 -3.01 -15.50
CA LEU A 55 -5.40 -3.07 -16.60
C LEU A 55 -5.98 -1.69 -16.92
N THR A 56 -6.36 -0.93 -15.89
CA THR A 56 -6.89 0.44 -16.01
C THR A 56 -5.92 1.38 -16.72
N PHE A 57 -4.69 1.47 -16.23
CA PHE A 57 -3.69 2.38 -16.78
C PHE A 57 -3.17 1.89 -18.13
N GLY A 58 -3.00 0.59 -18.32
CA GLY A 58 -2.63 0.00 -19.60
C GLY A 58 -3.63 0.34 -20.69
N ILE A 59 -4.93 0.10 -20.45
CA ILE A 59 -5.98 0.41 -21.42
C ILE A 59 -6.07 1.91 -21.69
N THR A 60 -6.17 2.74 -20.65
CA THR A 60 -6.32 4.19 -20.85
C THR A 60 -5.11 4.81 -21.54
N SER A 61 -3.91 4.24 -21.39
CA SER A 61 -2.74 4.68 -22.15
C SER A 61 -2.84 4.41 -23.65
N LEU A 62 -3.60 3.39 -24.07
CA LEU A 62 -3.82 3.10 -25.50
C LEU A 62 -4.58 4.23 -26.21
N ASP A 63 -5.31 5.08 -25.47
CA ASP A 63 -5.96 6.25 -26.06
C ASP A 63 -4.98 7.34 -26.51
N LEU A 64 -3.72 7.29 -26.03
CA LEU A 64 -2.63 8.13 -26.54
C LEU A 64 -2.08 7.62 -27.89
N VAL A 65 -2.31 6.36 -28.24
CA VAL A 65 -1.85 5.77 -29.50
C VAL A 65 -2.75 6.25 -30.65
N PRO A 66 -2.19 6.76 -31.76
CA PRO A 66 -2.97 7.10 -32.95
C PRO A 66 -3.79 5.93 -33.47
N LEU A 67 -4.98 6.20 -34.02
CA LEU A 67 -5.87 5.15 -34.57
C LEU A 67 -5.24 4.35 -35.71
N SER A 68 -4.29 4.94 -36.44
CA SER A 68 -3.52 4.28 -37.50
C SER A 68 -2.62 3.14 -36.97
N LEU A 69 -2.18 3.23 -35.73
CA LEU A 69 -1.32 2.24 -35.07
C LEU A 69 -2.11 1.29 -34.15
N TYR A 70 -3.43 1.41 -34.11
CA TYR A 70 -4.27 0.57 -33.25
C TYR A 70 -4.40 -0.85 -33.82
N PRO A 71 -3.96 -1.90 -33.10
CA PRO A 71 -3.94 -3.27 -33.61
C PRO A 71 -5.34 -3.89 -33.55
N LYS A 72 -6.19 -3.54 -34.52
CA LYS A 72 -7.59 -4.01 -34.63
C LYS A 72 -7.75 -5.53 -34.76
N SER A 73 -6.69 -6.24 -35.16
CA SER A 73 -6.68 -7.70 -35.28
C SER A 73 -6.57 -8.43 -33.93
N ILE A 74 -6.07 -7.74 -32.90
CA ILE A 74 -5.81 -8.33 -31.57
C ILE A 74 -6.70 -7.69 -30.51
N LEU A 75 -6.95 -6.38 -30.61
CA LEU A 75 -7.69 -5.63 -29.59
C LEU A 75 -9.14 -5.37 -30.01
N PRO A 76 -10.09 -5.42 -29.05
CA PRO A 76 -11.49 -5.10 -29.30
C PRO A 76 -11.68 -3.61 -29.64
N PRO A 77 -12.89 -3.14 -29.98
CA PRO A 77 -13.14 -1.71 -30.16
C PRO A 77 -12.76 -0.88 -28.92
N ARG A 78 -12.23 0.34 -29.12
CA ARG A 78 -11.80 1.22 -28.02
C ARG A 78 -12.92 1.56 -27.03
N ALA A 79 -14.16 1.64 -27.51
CA ALA A 79 -15.31 1.87 -26.64
C ALA A 79 -15.44 0.75 -25.59
N THR A 80 -15.30 -0.51 -26.00
CA THR A 80 -15.32 -1.68 -25.12
C THR A 80 -14.16 -1.64 -24.11
N LEU A 81 -12.97 -1.27 -24.58
CA LEU A 81 -11.81 -1.10 -23.71
C LEU A 81 -12.04 -0.01 -22.66
N ASN A 82 -12.63 1.13 -23.02
CA ASN A 82 -12.89 2.21 -22.07
C ASN A 82 -13.91 1.83 -21.01
N THR A 83 -14.93 1.02 -21.36
CA THR A 83 -15.84 0.42 -20.37
C THR A 83 -15.10 -0.54 -19.43
N LEU A 84 -14.23 -1.39 -19.97
CA LEU A 84 -13.42 -2.30 -19.16
C LEU A 84 -12.48 -1.53 -18.22
N ALA A 85 -11.85 -0.46 -18.68
CA ALA A 85 -10.99 0.41 -17.87
C ALA A 85 -11.76 1.09 -16.75
N TYR A 86 -13.00 1.53 -17.00
CA TYR A 86 -13.87 2.11 -15.96
C TYR A 86 -14.18 1.12 -14.83
N TYR A 87 -14.63 -0.10 -15.16
CA TYR A 87 -14.92 -1.11 -14.14
C TYR A 87 -13.66 -1.58 -13.44
N SER A 88 -12.56 -1.73 -14.17
CA SER A 88 -11.25 -2.07 -13.60
C SER A 88 -10.76 -0.98 -12.63
N ALA A 89 -10.97 0.29 -12.95
CA ALA A 89 -10.60 1.39 -12.05
C ALA A 89 -11.35 1.29 -10.72
N GLY A 90 -12.67 1.03 -10.78
CA GLY A 90 -13.48 0.84 -9.59
C GLY A 90 -13.08 -0.38 -8.76
N LEU A 91 -12.87 -1.53 -9.41
CA LEU A 91 -12.40 -2.74 -8.74
C LEU A 91 -11.01 -2.56 -8.12
N GLY A 92 -10.11 -1.83 -8.80
CA GLY A 92 -8.80 -1.48 -8.29
C GLY A 92 -8.87 -0.62 -7.04
N VAL A 93 -9.73 0.40 -7.02
CA VAL A 93 -9.95 1.26 -5.84
C VAL A 93 -10.55 0.48 -4.68
N ILE A 94 -11.60 -0.32 -4.92
CA ILE A 94 -12.27 -1.08 -3.87
C ILE A 94 -11.31 -2.13 -3.27
N SER A 95 -10.60 -2.88 -4.12
CA SER A 95 -9.64 -3.90 -3.66
C SER A 95 -8.36 -3.31 -3.06
N ALA A 96 -8.06 -2.02 -3.28
CA ALA A 96 -6.98 -1.34 -2.59
C ALA A 96 -7.30 -1.06 -1.12
N LEU A 97 -8.58 -0.99 -0.71
CA LEU A 97 -8.95 -0.67 0.67
C LEU A 97 -8.37 -1.67 1.69
N PRO A 98 -8.55 -3.00 1.55
CA PRO A 98 -7.90 -3.95 2.46
C PRO A 98 -6.38 -3.82 2.47
N ALA A 99 -5.75 -3.67 1.30
CA ALA A 99 -4.30 -3.57 1.17
C ALA A 99 -3.75 -2.32 1.87
N ILE A 100 -4.42 -1.16 1.73
CA ILE A 100 -4.06 0.08 2.41
C ILE A 100 -4.19 -0.10 3.92
N ILE A 101 -5.32 -0.63 4.39
CA ILE A 101 -5.57 -0.80 5.83
C ILE A 101 -4.51 -1.72 6.46
N THR A 102 -4.23 -2.86 5.87
CA THR A 102 -3.25 -3.81 6.41
C THR A 102 -1.83 -3.27 6.31
N GLY A 103 -1.50 -2.53 5.24
CA GLY A 103 -0.20 -1.89 5.05
C GLY A 103 0.04 -0.72 6.01
N LEU A 104 -1.01 0.03 6.37
CA LEU A 104 -0.92 1.08 7.39
C LEU A 104 -0.59 0.50 8.76
N GLY A 105 -1.17 -0.65 9.13
CA GLY A 105 -0.79 -1.38 10.34
C GLY A 105 0.71 -1.73 10.32
N GLU A 106 1.20 -2.35 9.25
CA GLU A 106 2.62 -2.72 9.13
C GLU A 106 3.56 -1.50 9.21
N ALA A 107 3.19 -0.40 8.55
CA ALA A 107 3.93 0.86 8.60
C ALA A 107 3.96 1.47 10.01
N TYR A 108 2.83 1.44 10.72
CA TYR A 108 2.73 1.92 12.09
C TYR A 108 3.67 1.16 13.02
N GLU A 109 3.68 -0.18 12.97
CA GLU A 109 4.60 -0.97 13.82
C GLU A 109 6.07 -0.73 13.49
N LEU A 110 6.40 -0.57 12.21
CA LEU A 110 7.76 -0.24 11.81
C LEU A 110 8.21 1.10 12.42
N ILE A 111 7.39 2.14 12.25
CA ILE A 111 7.69 3.49 12.74
C ILE A 111 7.75 3.49 14.28
N ARG A 112 6.82 2.81 14.94
CA ARG A 112 6.77 2.68 16.40
C ARG A 112 8.01 1.98 16.95
N LYS A 113 8.43 0.86 16.34
CA LYS A 113 9.65 0.14 16.73
C LYS A 113 10.88 1.04 16.62
N GLU A 114 11.03 1.77 15.51
CA GLU A 114 12.13 2.72 15.31
C GLU A 114 12.08 3.89 16.30
N TYR A 115 10.89 4.42 16.59
CA TYR A 115 10.68 5.48 17.56
C TYR A 115 11.15 5.07 18.96
N ILE A 116 10.79 3.86 19.41
CA ILE A 116 11.23 3.32 20.70
C ILE A 116 12.74 3.09 20.72
N GLN A 117 13.30 2.45 19.68
CA GLN A 117 14.74 2.16 19.60
C GLN A 117 15.61 3.43 19.59
N LYS A 118 15.10 4.53 19.05
CA LYS A 118 15.80 5.82 19.00
C LYS A 118 15.58 6.68 20.24
N GLY A 119 15.03 6.13 21.31
CA GLY A 119 14.82 6.83 22.57
C GLY A 119 13.67 7.82 22.52
N LYS A 120 12.62 7.52 21.75
CA LYS A 120 11.40 8.33 21.60
C LYS A 120 11.64 9.73 21.00
N ASP A 121 12.61 9.82 20.09
CA ASP A 121 12.99 11.06 19.42
C ASP A 121 12.65 11.02 17.92
N TRP A 122 11.64 11.81 17.53
CA TRP A 122 11.21 11.92 16.14
C TRP A 122 12.27 12.52 15.21
N ASN A 123 13.14 13.41 15.70
CA ASN A 123 14.19 13.98 14.87
C ASN A 123 15.16 12.91 14.41
N LYS A 124 15.49 11.94 15.29
CA LYS A 124 16.34 10.81 14.94
C LYS A 124 15.67 9.81 14.01
N VAL A 125 14.35 9.59 14.16
CA VAL A 125 13.59 8.73 13.23
C VAL A 125 13.58 9.35 11.84
N ILE A 126 13.22 10.63 11.73
CA ILE A 126 13.17 11.36 10.46
C ILE A 126 14.56 11.46 9.84
N ASP A 127 15.58 11.81 10.62
CA ASP A 127 16.96 11.88 10.15
C ASP A 127 17.46 10.51 9.66
N SER A 128 17.19 9.43 10.39
CA SER A 128 17.56 8.08 9.94
C SER A 128 16.83 7.70 8.65
N ALA A 129 15.54 8.00 8.55
CA ALA A 129 14.76 7.73 7.36
C ALA A 129 15.29 8.53 6.16
N TRP A 130 15.44 9.85 6.30
CA TRP A 130 15.87 10.74 5.24
C TRP A 130 17.29 10.41 4.75
N ASN A 131 18.22 10.21 5.69
CA ASN A 131 19.64 9.98 5.41
C ASN A 131 20.02 8.50 5.29
N MET A 132 19.06 7.57 5.45
CA MET A 132 19.27 6.12 5.33
C MET A 132 20.39 5.57 6.23
N LYS A 133 20.53 6.13 7.45
CA LYS A 133 21.67 5.87 8.36
C LYS A 133 21.75 4.42 8.81
N ASP A 134 20.61 3.77 8.99
CA ASP A 134 20.52 2.37 9.40
C ASP A 134 19.44 1.61 8.60
N THR A 135 19.34 0.31 8.85
CA THR A 135 18.35 -0.57 8.23
C THR A 135 16.92 -0.09 8.50
N GLY A 136 16.65 0.40 9.71
CA GLY A 136 15.35 0.94 10.12
C GLY A 136 14.90 2.14 9.29
N GLY A 137 15.77 3.13 9.17
CA GLY A 137 15.57 4.31 8.34
C GLY A 137 15.38 3.97 6.86
N ARG A 138 16.14 2.99 6.33
CA ARG A 138 15.94 2.49 4.96
C ARG A 138 14.55 1.87 4.79
N LYS A 139 14.11 1.03 5.74
CA LYS A 139 12.76 0.44 5.72
C LYS A 139 11.68 1.51 5.75
N ILE A 140 11.78 2.51 6.64
CA ILE A 140 10.81 3.61 6.73
C ILE A 140 10.76 4.41 5.43
N LYS A 141 11.90 4.84 4.90
CA LYS A 141 11.95 5.63 3.65
C LYS A 141 11.39 4.85 2.48
N MET A 142 11.67 3.55 2.39
CA MET A 142 11.12 2.70 1.33
C MET A 142 9.61 2.49 1.50
N THR A 143 9.13 2.30 2.74
CA THR A 143 7.69 2.19 3.06
C THR A 143 6.94 3.46 2.65
N ILE A 144 7.46 4.64 3.01
CA ILE A 144 6.85 5.92 2.65
C ILE A 144 6.83 6.12 1.12
N LYS A 145 7.91 5.74 0.41
CA LYS A 145 7.93 5.80 -1.06
C LYS A 145 6.90 4.86 -1.68
N HIS A 146 6.84 3.62 -1.21
CA HIS A 146 5.89 2.63 -1.69
C HIS A 146 4.45 3.06 -1.46
N ALA A 147 4.12 3.45 -0.22
CA ALA A 147 2.78 3.93 0.15
C ALA A 147 2.39 5.18 -0.66
N SER A 148 3.25 6.20 -0.71
CA SER A 148 2.90 7.43 -1.43
C SER A 148 2.72 7.24 -2.93
N MET A 149 3.51 6.37 -3.57
CA MET A 149 3.29 6.02 -4.98
C MET A 149 1.97 5.27 -5.17
N ASN A 150 1.64 4.32 -4.29
CA ASN A 150 0.36 3.60 -4.34
C ASN A 150 -0.84 4.52 -4.12
N ASP A 151 -0.76 5.45 -3.16
CA ASP A 151 -1.85 6.39 -2.88
C ASP A 151 -2.12 7.30 -4.08
N LEU A 152 -1.06 7.76 -4.77
CA LEU A 152 -1.20 8.57 -5.98
C LEU A 152 -1.88 7.79 -7.11
N VAL A 153 -1.47 6.54 -7.36
CA VAL A 153 -2.07 5.75 -8.44
C VAL A 153 -3.50 5.30 -8.08
N VAL A 154 -3.78 4.93 -6.84
CA VAL A 154 -5.15 4.62 -6.38
C VAL A 154 -6.03 5.87 -6.49
N GLY A 155 -5.53 7.04 -6.08
CA GLY A 155 -6.24 8.32 -6.23
C GLY A 155 -6.53 8.66 -7.69
N LEU A 156 -5.57 8.46 -8.58
CA LEU A 156 -5.76 8.66 -10.02
C LEU A 156 -6.79 7.68 -10.61
N ALA A 157 -6.77 6.42 -10.20
CA ALA A 157 -7.79 5.45 -10.58
C ALA A 157 -9.17 5.82 -10.03
N GLY A 158 -9.24 6.34 -8.81
CA GLY A 158 -10.46 6.90 -8.24
C GLY A 158 -11.00 8.06 -9.08
N TYR A 159 -10.13 8.95 -9.55
CA TYR A 159 -10.52 10.01 -10.48
C TYR A 159 -11.03 9.47 -11.82
N ASN A 160 -10.37 8.45 -12.40
CA ASN A 160 -10.81 7.80 -13.63
C ASN A 160 -12.19 7.14 -13.44
N TRP A 161 -12.39 6.45 -12.32
CA TRP A 161 -13.65 5.81 -11.97
C TRP A 161 -14.76 6.86 -11.80
N TYR A 162 -14.50 7.94 -11.05
CA TYR A 162 -15.40 9.08 -10.92
C TYR A 162 -15.77 9.66 -12.30
N ARG A 163 -14.79 9.98 -13.14
CA ARG A 163 -15.03 10.54 -14.48
C ARG A 163 -15.88 9.62 -15.35
N GLY A 164 -15.61 8.32 -15.34
CA GLY A 164 -16.39 7.36 -16.11
C GLY A 164 -17.83 7.22 -15.62
N ALA A 165 -18.08 7.42 -14.32
CA ALA A 165 -19.43 7.40 -13.76
C ALA A 165 -20.25 8.66 -14.11
N TYR A 166 -19.63 9.85 -14.03
CA TYR A 166 -20.34 11.13 -14.19
C TYR A 166 -20.32 11.68 -15.63
N TYR A 167 -19.36 11.26 -16.45
CA TYR A 167 -19.22 11.70 -17.84
C TYR A 167 -19.10 10.49 -18.79
N PRO A 168 -20.11 9.60 -18.83
CA PRO A 168 -20.06 8.40 -19.63
C PRO A 168 -19.89 8.73 -21.12
N GLY A 169 -19.01 8.00 -21.79
CA GLY A 169 -18.71 8.20 -23.22
C GLY A 169 -17.80 9.38 -23.53
N GLN A 170 -17.48 10.25 -22.56
CA GLN A 170 -16.45 11.27 -22.75
C GLN A 170 -15.06 10.67 -22.55
N LYS A 171 -14.12 11.05 -23.42
CA LYS A 171 -12.71 10.71 -23.21
C LYS A 171 -12.19 11.36 -21.95
N LEU A 172 -11.22 10.71 -21.31
CA LEU A 172 -10.47 11.33 -20.22
C LEU A 172 -9.70 12.55 -20.77
N PRO A 173 -9.52 13.62 -19.97
CA PRO A 173 -8.68 14.74 -20.34
C PRO A 173 -7.28 14.27 -20.74
N GLN A 174 -6.66 14.94 -21.71
CA GLN A 174 -5.33 14.54 -22.22
C GLN A 174 -4.27 14.48 -21.11
N ILE A 175 -4.31 15.42 -20.17
CA ILE A 175 -3.41 15.41 -19.01
C ILE A 175 -3.62 14.16 -18.14
N THR A 176 -4.86 13.73 -17.94
CA THR A 176 -5.18 12.49 -17.21
C THR A 176 -4.68 11.26 -17.94
N LEU A 177 -4.80 11.22 -19.27
CA LEU A 177 -4.25 10.13 -20.08
C LEU A 177 -2.72 10.04 -19.95
N LEU A 178 -2.01 11.18 -19.95
CA LEU A 178 -0.57 11.23 -19.72
C LEU A 178 -0.21 10.77 -18.30
N LEU A 179 -0.97 11.20 -17.30
CA LEU A 179 -0.78 10.75 -15.92
C LEU A 179 -1.01 9.23 -15.79
N ASN A 180 -2.01 8.67 -16.47
CA ASN A 180 -2.24 7.22 -16.50
C ASN A 180 -1.06 6.47 -17.13
N ALA A 181 -0.50 7.01 -18.22
CA ALA A 181 0.68 6.43 -18.87
C ALA A 181 1.92 6.45 -17.98
N ILE A 182 2.08 7.45 -17.12
CA ILE A 182 3.14 7.52 -16.10
C ILE A 182 2.80 6.66 -14.88
N ALA A 183 1.53 6.54 -14.52
CA ALA A 183 1.08 5.77 -13.37
C ALA A 183 1.35 4.26 -13.53
N LEU A 184 1.31 3.73 -14.75
CA LEU A 184 1.63 2.33 -15.00
C LEU A 184 3.07 1.95 -14.59
N PRO A 185 4.14 2.58 -15.11
CA PRO A 185 5.50 2.29 -14.65
C PRO A 185 5.70 2.68 -13.18
N ALA A 186 5.03 3.72 -12.67
CA ALA A 186 5.08 4.07 -11.24
C ALA A 186 4.49 2.96 -10.35
N LEU A 187 3.37 2.36 -10.74
CA LEU A 187 2.73 1.21 -10.07
C LEU A 187 3.67 0.01 -10.05
N LEU A 188 4.28 -0.34 -11.18
CA LEU A 188 5.21 -1.46 -11.27
C LEU A 188 6.49 -1.23 -10.46
N TYR A 189 7.01 0.00 -10.47
CA TYR A 189 8.15 0.39 -9.63
C TYR A 189 7.78 0.33 -8.13
N SER A 190 6.59 0.79 -7.77
CA SER A 190 6.08 0.66 -6.40
C SER A 190 5.96 -0.81 -5.98
N ALA A 191 5.44 -1.69 -6.85
CA ALA A 191 5.38 -3.13 -6.60
C ALA A 191 6.77 -3.75 -6.39
N MET A 192 7.78 -3.32 -7.17
CA MET A 192 9.18 -3.72 -6.95
C MET A 192 9.69 -3.26 -5.58
N LEU A 193 9.38 -2.04 -5.12
CA LEU A 193 9.73 -1.58 -3.78
C LEU A 193 9.06 -2.43 -2.69
N GLY A 194 7.77 -2.75 -2.85
CA GLY A 194 7.05 -3.66 -1.96
C GLY A 194 7.71 -5.05 -1.90
N GLY A 195 8.10 -5.58 -3.05
CA GLY A 195 8.87 -6.83 -3.14
C GLY A 195 10.19 -6.74 -2.37
N ARG A 196 10.95 -5.64 -2.47
CA ARG A 196 12.19 -5.45 -1.68
C ARG A 196 11.93 -5.38 -0.18
N LEU A 197 10.86 -4.71 0.26
CA LEU A 197 10.47 -4.70 1.67
C LEU A 197 10.25 -6.12 2.20
N VAL A 198 9.63 -6.98 1.40
CA VAL A 198 9.38 -8.38 1.75
C VAL A 198 10.65 -9.22 1.67
N TYR A 199 11.41 -9.19 0.58
CA TYR A 199 12.52 -10.12 0.35
C TYR A 199 13.86 -9.66 0.96
N GLU A 200 14.16 -8.36 0.99
CA GLU A 200 15.42 -7.85 1.55
C GLU A 200 15.30 -7.54 3.04
N TYR A 201 14.12 -7.10 3.48
CA TYR A 201 13.88 -6.65 4.85
C TYR A 201 12.96 -7.56 5.66
N ALA A 202 12.48 -8.66 5.05
CA ALA A 202 11.59 -9.65 5.65
C ALA A 202 10.33 -9.03 6.28
N MET A 203 9.88 -7.88 5.75
CA MET A 203 8.66 -7.20 6.20
C MET A 203 7.46 -8.10 5.92
N GLY A 204 6.57 -8.26 6.91
CA GLY A 204 5.45 -9.19 6.86
C GLY A 204 5.81 -10.65 7.15
N ILE A 205 7.03 -11.11 6.80
CA ILE A 205 7.43 -12.54 6.92
C ILE A 205 8.15 -12.84 8.25
N GLN A 206 8.90 -11.89 8.83
CA GLN A 206 9.63 -12.08 10.10
C GLN A 206 8.75 -12.65 11.22
N ARG A 207 7.47 -12.30 11.22
CA ARG A 207 6.49 -12.73 12.22
C ARG A 207 6.01 -14.17 12.02
N GLN A 208 5.90 -14.62 10.77
CA GLN A 208 5.60 -16.02 10.46
C GLN A 208 6.73 -16.93 10.95
N GLY A 209 7.99 -16.51 10.76
CA GLY A 209 9.15 -17.22 11.28
C GLY A 209 9.10 -17.36 12.81
N HIS A 210 8.79 -16.26 13.51
CA HIS A 210 8.70 -16.27 14.97
C HIS A 210 7.53 -17.14 15.50
N GLY A 211 6.34 -17.04 14.91
CA GLY A 211 5.19 -17.86 15.31
C GLY A 211 5.42 -19.36 15.07
N LYS A 212 6.17 -19.72 14.02
CA LYS A 212 6.59 -21.10 13.78
C LYS A 212 7.60 -21.57 14.83
N GLU A 213 8.61 -20.76 15.16
CA GLU A 213 9.60 -21.10 16.20
C GLU A 213 8.99 -21.28 17.58
N VAL A 214 7.94 -20.53 17.93
CA VAL A 214 7.22 -20.70 19.21
C VAL A 214 6.47 -22.04 19.23
N ARG A 215 5.71 -22.34 18.16
CA ARG A 215 4.96 -23.59 18.07
C ARG A 215 5.87 -24.83 18.09
N GLU A 216 7.01 -24.78 17.41
CA GLU A 216 8.00 -25.88 17.41
C GLU A 216 8.69 -26.07 18.77
N LYS A 217 8.65 -25.09 19.68
CA LYS A 217 9.19 -25.22 21.05
C LYS A 217 8.15 -25.71 22.07
N GLU A 218 6.87 -25.62 21.73
CA GLU A 218 5.75 -26.08 22.57
C GLU A 218 5.35 -27.54 22.27
N GLU A 219 5.80 -28.10 21.15
CA GLU A 219 5.71 -29.52 20.76
C GLU A 219 6.90 -30.36 21.30
#